data_AF-A0AAP4BSE3-F1
#
_entry.id   AF-A0AAP4BSE3-F1
#
_cell.length_a   1.000
_cell.length_b   1.000
_cell.length_c   1.000
_cell.angle_alpha   90.00
_cell.angle_beta   90.00
_cell.angle_gamma   90.00
#
_symmetry.space_group_name_H-M   'P 1'
#
loop_
_entity.id
_entity.type
_entity.pdbx_description
1 polymer ?
#
loop_
_entity_poly.entity_id
_entity_poly.type
_entity_poly.pdbx_seq_one_letter_code
_entity_poly.pdbx_strand_id
1 'polypeptide(L)'
;MDPEKVEEFRALLTSSTPQLALQARDLLTRKGEVTVAAALLFAQRPQVFYPNAHVRILRYDDNDRGAGRRQNLVHGGDIRAEGSIPEQLSAAIEAIEQLMPKRQALGDAGRFVPHAIVPKDAWLEGLVNALVHRSYSMGGDHIRVEIFPNRIEITNPGRFLGLNRIDNPEQISRNARNPRIARVCADLGITQELGEGIRRIFQEMRTSGLVDPVYEQVNESVKLTLHASNAIPADLTRDLGRAALEILKVLRQSQKQLGTGEITELVSLARPTVLRHLKELHSRGLVVWHKQSPNDPRATWSLE
;
A
#
# COMPACT_ATOMS: atom_id res chain seq x y z
N MET A 1 0.38 -27.21 15.36
CA MET A 1 1.16 -25.96 15.49
C MET A 1 2.62 -26.33 15.41
N ASP A 2 3.45 -25.40 14.99
CA ASP A 2 4.90 -25.55 14.94
C ASP A 2 5.48 -25.45 16.37
N PRO A 3 6.09 -26.51 16.92
CA PRO A 3 6.55 -26.51 18.32
C PRO A 3 7.61 -25.44 18.60
N GLU A 4 8.50 -25.18 17.65
CA GLU A 4 9.61 -24.23 17.83
C GLU A 4 9.07 -22.80 17.96
N LYS A 5 8.16 -22.41 17.06
CA LYS A 5 7.53 -21.06 17.09
C LYS A 5 6.75 -20.81 18.37
N VAL A 6 6.07 -21.83 18.89
CA VAL A 6 5.32 -21.70 20.14
C VAL A 6 6.27 -21.63 21.34
N GLU A 7 7.40 -22.32 21.29
CA GLU A 7 8.43 -22.25 22.34
C GLU A 7 9.13 -20.89 22.37
N GLU A 8 9.46 -20.32 21.21
CA GLU A 8 9.96 -18.94 21.10
C GLU A 8 8.95 -17.94 21.67
N PHE A 9 7.66 -18.10 21.35
CA PHE A 9 6.61 -17.25 21.88
C PHE A 9 6.42 -17.41 23.39
N ARG A 10 6.55 -18.63 23.92
CA ARG A 10 6.57 -18.88 25.37
C ARG A 10 7.71 -18.13 26.04
N ALA A 11 8.91 -18.21 25.49
CA ALA A 11 10.09 -17.54 26.03
C ALA A 11 9.92 -16.02 26.01
N LEU A 12 9.41 -15.46 24.91
CA LEU A 12 9.10 -14.03 24.77
C LEU A 12 8.13 -13.53 25.85
N LEU A 13 7.07 -14.29 26.12
CA LEU A 13 6.09 -13.96 27.17
C LEU A 13 6.56 -14.32 28.59
N THR A 14 7.76 -14.90 28.74
CA THR A 14 8.28 -15.41 30.01
C THR A 14 7.32 -16.39 30.70
N SER A 15 6.53 -17.13 29.91
CA SER A 15 5.53 -18.07 30.41
C SER A 15 6.19 -19.39 30.84
N SER A 16 5.63 -20.06 31.84
CA SER A 16 6.16 -21.34 32.33
C SER A 16 5.96 -22.49 31.35
N THR A 17 4.90 -22.50 30.56
CA THR A 17 4.64 -23.54 29.53
C THR A 17 4.11 -22.95 28.22
N PRO A 18 4.29 -23.64 27.08
CA PRO A 18 3.72 -23.26 25.78
C PRO A 18 2.21 -23.04 25.83
N GLN A 19 1.50 -23.92 26.54
CA GLN A 19 0.04 -23.88 26.66
C GLN A 19 -0.41 -22.63 27.41
N LEU A 20 0.28 -22.26 28.50
CA LEU A 20 -0.03 -21.03 29.24
C LEU A 20 0.26 -19.77 28.43
N ALA A 21 1.30 -19.78 27.59
CA ALA A 21 1.60 -18.66 26.69
C ALA A 21 0.46 -18.43 25.69
N LEU A 22 -0.06 -19.52 25.10
CA LEU A 22 -1.20 -19.47 24.19
C LEU A 22 -2.49 -19.04 24.90
N GLN A 23 -2.76 -19.55 26.09
CA GLN A 23 -3.93 -19.15 26.88
C GLN A 23 -3.90 -17.67 27.28
N ALA A 24 -2.72 -17.13 27.63
CA ALA A 24 -2.54 -15.73 28.01
C ALA A 24 -2.87 -14.74 26.88
N ARG A 25 -3.07 -15.22 25.64
CA ARG A 25 -3.47 -14.45 24.47
C ARG A 25 -4.74 -14.98 23.79
N ASP A 26 -5.54 -15.77 24.51
CA ASP A 26 -6.80 -16.35 24.03
C ASP A 26 -6.63 -17.17 22.73
N LEU A 27 -5.47 -17.79 22.55
CA LEU A 27 -5.13 -18.58 21.37
C LEU A 27 -5.65 -20.02 21.44
N LEU A 28 -6.13 -20.44 22.62
CA LEU A 28 -6.85 -21.70 22.83
C LEU A 28 -8.32 -21.44 23.20
N THR A 29 -9.22 -22.33 22.80
CA THR A 29 -10.62 -22.32 23.27
C THR A 29 -10.70 -22.76 24.73
N ARG A 30 -11.87 -22.59 25.37
CA ARG A 30 -12.11 -23.11 26.73
C ARG A 30 -11.91 -24.63 26.86
N LYS A 31 -12.01 -25.37 25.74
CA LYS A 31 -11.76 -26.81 25.67
C LYS A 31 -10.29 -27.16 25.39
N GLY A 32 -9.42 -26.17 25.25
CA GLY A 32 -8.00 -26.35 24.93
C GLY A 32 -7.71 -26.51 23.43
N GLU A 33 -8.68 -26.29 22.55
CA GLU A 33 -8.51 -26.43 21.10
C GLU A 33 -7.83 -25.19 20.50
N VAL A 34 -7.07 -25.38 19.43
CA VAL A 34 -6.36 -24.30 18.73
C VAL A 34 -7.36 -23.39 18.02
N THR A 35 -7.22 -22.08 18.21
CA THR A 35 -8.04 -21.08 17.52
C THR A 35 -7.53 -20.78 16.12
N VAL A 36 -8.36 -20.17 15.28
CA VAL A 36 -7.96 -19.72 13.92
C VAL A 36 -6.74 -18.78 13.99
N ALA A 37 -6.73 -17.83 14.92
CA ALA A 37 -5.61 -16.92 15.11
C ALA A 37 -4.31 -17.68 15.41
N ALA A 38 -4.38 -18.66 16.32
CA ALA A 38 -3.23 -19.49 16.68
C ALA A 38 -2.71 -20.31 15.49
N ALA A 39 -3.60 -20.87 14.68
CA ALA A 39 -3.22 -21.57 13.46
C ALA A 39 -2.52 -20.62 12.46
N LEU A 40 -3.06 -19.42 12.24
CA LEU A 40 -2.47 -18.43 11.33
C LEU A 40 -1.12 -17.89 11.82
N LEU A 41 -0.91 -17.79 13.13
CA LEU A 41 0.30 -17.23 13.73
C LEU A 41 1.42 -18.26 13.93
N PHE A 42 1.09 -19.53 14.16
CA PHE A 42 2.07 -20.52 14.62
C PHE A 42 2.00 -21.88 13.90
N ALA A 43 1.11 -22.09 12.94
CA ALA A 43 1.17 -23.32 12.14
C ALA A 43 2.31 -23.24 11.10
N GLN A 44 2.96 -24.36 10.83
CA GLN A 44 3.96 -24.45 9.77
C GLN A 44 3.36 -24.19 8.37
N ARG A 45 2.10 -24.63 8.16
CA ARG A 45 1.37 -24.44 6.90
C ARG A 45 -0.12 -24.18 7.14
N PRO A 46 -0.52 -22.98 7.58
CA PRO A 46 -1.93 -22.65 7.79
C PRO A 46 -2.77 -22.75 6.51
N GLN A 47 -2.14 -22.71 5.34
CA GLN A 47 -2.78 -22.79 4.03
C GLN A 47 -3.52 -24.12 3.80
N VAL A 48 -3.22 -25.19 4.56
CA VAL A 48 -4.00 -26.44 4.51
C VAL A 48 -5.47 -26.20 4.88
N PHE A 49 -5.71 -25.29 5.84
CA PHE A 49 -7.05 -24.94 6.30
C PHE A 49 -7.54 -23.62 5.69
N TYR A 50 -6.62 -22.73 5.33
CA TYR A 50 -6.90 -21.41 4.77
C TYR A 50 -6.09 -21.19 3.47
N PRO A 51 -6.47 -21.81 2.34
CA PRO A 51 -5.64 -21.81 1.12
C PRO A 51 -5.23 -20.42 0.61
N ASN A 52 -6.06 -19.42 0.85
CA ASN A 52 -5.81 -18.03 0.43
C ASN A 52 -5.16 -17.16 1.53
N ALA A 53 -4.77 -17.72 2.68
CA ALA A 53 -4.01 -17.02 3.72
C ALA A 53 -2.52 -16.95 3.34
N HIS A 54 -2.22 -16.20 2.30
CA HIS A 54 -0.87 -15.89 1.84
C HIS A 54 -0.80 -14.46 1.31
N VAL A 55 0.42 -13.95 1.14
CA VAL A 55 0.67 -12.69 0.42
C VAL A 55 1.24 -13.04 -0.95
N ARG A 56 0.66 -12.50 -2.02
CA ARG A 56 1.18 -12.64 -3.38
C ARG A 56 1.80 -11.32 -3.83
N ILE A 57 3.04 -11.35 -4.24
CA ILE A 57 3.81 -10.20 -4.69
C ILE A 57 4.00 -10.31 -6.20
N LEU A 58 3.64 -9.26 -6.93
CA LEU A 58 3.65 -9.19 -8.39
C LEU A 58 4.44 -7.96 -8.85
N ARG A 59 5.44 -8.13 -9.72
CA ARG A 59 6.20 -7.01 -10.34
C ARG A 59 5.83 -6.86 -11.82
N TYR A 60 5.38 -5.67 -12.20
CA TYR A 60 5.03 -5.30 -13.57
C TYR A 60 6.03 -4.31 -14.16
N ASP A 61 6.40 -4.47 -15.42
CA ASP A 61 7.42 -3.64 -16.10
C ASP A 61 6.91 -2.33 -16.70
N ASP A 62 5.58 -2.20 -16.77
CA ASP A 62 4.90 -0.97 -17.14
C ASP A 62 3.92 -0.60 -16.02
N ASN A 63 3.34 0.60 -16.11
CA ASN A 63 2.36 1.10 -15.16
C ASN A 63 0.98 0.43 -15.30
N ASP A 64 0.74 -0.28 -16.40
CA ASP A 64 -0.44 -1.11 -16.65
C ASP A 64 -0.09 -2.60 -16.54
N ARG A 65 -1.03 -3.41 -16.03
CA ARG A 65 -0.84 -4.87 -15.90
C ARG A 65 -0.74 -5.56 -17.28
N GLY A 66 -1.46 -5.03 -18.26
CA GLY A 66 -1.71 -5.66 -19.53
C GLY A 66 -2.50 -6.98 -19.41
N ALA A 67 -2.73 -7.64 -20.55
CA ALA A 67 -3.37 -8.94 -20.61
C ALA A 67 -2.93 -9.75 -21.83
N GLY A 68 -2.92 -11.08 -21.70
CA GLY A 68 -2.53 -12.00 -22.77
C GLY A 68 -1.14 -11.68 -23.31
N ARG A 69 -1.03 -11.44 -24.62
CA ARG A 69 0.24 -11.09 -25.29
C ARG A 69 0.83 -9.75 -24.84
N ARG A 70 0.05 -8.88 -24.19
CA ARG A 70 0.49 -7.58 -23.68
C ARG A 70 0.73 -7.59 -22.16
N GLN A 71 0.79 -8.76 -21.53
CA GLN A 71 1.01 -8.86 -20.09
C GLN A 71 2.39 -8.34 -19.72
N ASN A 72 2.44 -7.42 -18.76
CA ASN A 72 3.67 -6.76 -18.33
C ASN A 72 4.29 -7.39 -17.07
N LEU A 73 3.79 -8.56 -16.63
CA LEU A 73 4.32 -9.27 -15.47
C LEU A 73 5.76 -9.73 -15.76
N VAL A 74 6.70 -9.29 -14.94
CA VAL A 74 8.10 -9.65 -15.07
C VAL A 74 8.30 -11.13 -14.79
N HIS A 75 9.12 -11.80 -15.60
CA HIS A 75 9.47 -13.20 -15.36
C HIS A 75 10.16 -13.35 -13.99
N GLY A 76 9.66 -14.27 -13.16
CA GLY A 76 10.12 -14.42 -11.77
C GLY A 76 9.59 -13.34 -10.82
N GLY A 77 8.77 -12.40 -11.30
CA GLY A 77 8.14 -11.35 -10.51
C GLY A 77 6.80 -11.77 -9.87
N ASP A 78 6.46 -13.06 -9.81
CA ASP A 78 5.27 -13.60 -9.13
C ASP A 78 5.72 -14.51 -7.98
N ILE A 79 5.69 -13.97 -6.76
CA ILE A 79 6.19 -14.62 -5.55
C ILE A 79 5.02 -14.81 -4.59
N ARG A 80 4.91 -15.99 -4.00
CA ARG A 80 3.94 -16.29 -2.93
C ARG A 80 4.68 -16.45 -1.60
N ALA A 81 4.40 -15.55 -0.67
CA ALA A 81 4.82 -15.67 0.71
C ALA A 81 3.75 -16.46 1.47
N GLU A 82 4.08 -17.70 1.83
CA GLU A 82 3.23 -18.65 2.56
C GLU A 82 3.80 -18.91 3.98
N GLY A 83 3.21 -19.85 4.72
CA GLY A 83 3.55 -20.10 6.13
C GLY A 83 2.67 -19.31 7.10
N SER A 84 3.11 -19.21 8.35
CA SER A 84 2.47 -18.38 9.38
C SER A 84 2.55 -16.88 9.06
N ILE A 85 1.74 -16.05 9.70
CA ILE A 85 1.77 -14.58 9.49
C ILE A 85 3.18 -13.98 9.65
N PRO A 86 3.98 -14.32 10.68
CA PRO A 86 5.36 -13.85 10.78
C PRO A 86 6.25 -14.29 9.60
N GLU A 87 6.13 -15.53 9.14
CA GLU A 87 6.88 -16.03 7.98
C GLU A 87 6.46 -15.33 6.68
N GLN A 88 5.15 -15.14 6.49
CA GLN A 88 4.61 -14.40 5.35
C GLN A 88 5.15 -12.98 5.34
N LEU A 89 5.22 -12.31 6.49
CA LEU A 89 5.77 -10.97 6.60
C LEU A 89 7.25 -10.95 6.19
N SER A 90 8.08 -11.82 6.78
CA SER A 90 9.51 -11.87 6.48
C SER A 90 9.78 -12.16 5.00
N ALA A 91 9.11 -13.17 4.43
CA ALA A 91 9.27 -13.53 3.03
C ALA A 91 8.74 -12.44 2.08
N ALA A 92 7.64 -11.77 2.44
CA ALA A 92 7.11 -10.66 1.65
C ALA A 92 8.02 -9.43 1.70
N ILE A 93 8.64 -9.11 2.84
CA ILE A 93 9.63 -8.02 2.95
C ILE A 93 10.80 -8.28 2.01
N GLU A 94 11.40 -9.47 2.07
CA GLU A 94 12.52 -9.84 1.21
C GLU A 94 12.15 -9.75 -0.28
N ALA A 95 11.00 -10.31 -0.65
CA ALA A 95 10.50 -10.27 -2.03
C ALA A 95 10.26 -8.83 -2.51
N ILE A 96 9.63 -7.98 -1.69
CA ILE A 96 9.37 -6.59 -2.05
C ILE A 96 10.69 -5.82 -2.19
N GLU A 97 11.65 -5.98 -1.29
CA GLU A 97 12.95 -5.28 -1.35
C GLU A 97 13.79 -5.68 -2.57
N GLN A 98 13.67 -6.93 -3.00
CA GLN A 98 14.31 -7.45 -4.20
C GLN A 98 13.66 -6.91 -5.47
N LEU A 99 12.32 -6.84 -5.51
CA LEU A 99 11.55 -6.44 -6.70
C LEU A 99 11.32 -4.93 -6.81
N MET A 100 11.52 -4.18 -5.73
CA MET A 100 11.31 -2.73 -5.68
C MET A 100 12.25 -2.01 -6.64
N PRO A 101 11.72 -1.21 -7.60
CA PRO A 101 12.54 -0.36 -8.43
C PRO A 101 13.38 0.60 -7.59
N LYS A 102 14.64 0.76 -7.97
CA LYS A 102 15.58 1.67 -7.30
C LYS A 102 16.17 2.62 -8.34
N ARG A 103 16.24 3.90 -7.99
CA ARG A 103 17.01 4.90 -8.75
C ARG A 103 18.38 5.09 -8.11
N GLN A 104 19.38 5.47 -8.88
CA GLN A 104 20.61 5.98 -8.30
C GLN A 104 20.43 7.46 -7.95
N ALA A 105 20.74 7.81 -6.70
CA ALA A 105 20.73 9.20 -6.22
C ALA A 105 21.91 9.42 -5.27
N LEU A 106 22.34 10.67 -5.11
CA LEU A 106 23.40 11.04 -4.19
C LEU A 106 22.88 10.91 -2.75
N GLY A 107 23.49 10.03 -1.96
CA GLY A 107 23.21 9.91 -0.52
C GLY A 107 24.01 10.90 0.32
N ASP A 108 23.74 10.94 1.62
CA ASP A 108 24.29 11.92 2.57
C ASP A 108 25.82 11.95 2.64
N ALA A 109 26.47 10.82 2.33
CA ALA A 109 27.93 10.71 2.27
C ALA A 109 28.54 11.24 0.96
N GLY A 110 27.76 11.93 0.11
CA GLY A 110 28.19 12.42 -1.20
C GLY A 110 28.49 11.30 -2.21
N ARG A 111 27.90 10.11 -2.01
CA ARG A 111 28.08 8.94 -2.89
C ARG A 111 26.75 8.51 -3.49
N PHE A 112 26.76 8.07 -4.74
CA PHE A 112 25.56 7.50 -5.36
C PHE A 112 25.22 6.16 -4.73
N VAL A 113 23.97 6.04 -4.25
CA VAL A 113 23.42 4.82 -3.67
C VAL A 113 22.05 4.50 -4.28
N PRO A 114 21.64 3.23 -4.29
CA PRO A 114 20.29 2.85 -4.70
C PRO A 114 19.25 3.39 -3.72
N HIS A 115 18.32 4.21 -4.20
CA HIS A 115 17.14 4.66 -3.47
C HIS A 115 15.89 4.01 -4.04
N ALA A 116 15.10 3.34 -3.19
CA ALA A 116 13.79 2.83 -3.56
C ALA A 116 12.84 3.96 -3.99
N ILE A 117 11.96 3.67 -4.95
CA ILE A 117 10.99 4.64 -5.45
C ILE A 117 9.89 5.00 -4.42
N VAL A 118 9.64 4.11 -3.45
CA VAL A 118 8.70 4.30 -2.34
C VAL A 118 9.43 3.91 -1.04
N PRO A 119 9.32 4.72 0.04
CA PRO A 119 10.01 4.45 1.29
C PRO A 119 9.58 3.13 1.93
N LYS A 120 10.56 2.41 2.51
CA LYS A 120 10.36 1.11 3.16
C LYS A 120 9.26 1.14 4.21
N ASP A 121 9.34 2.13 5.08
CA ASP A 121 8.47 2.22 6.25
C ASP A 121 6.99 2.41 5.85
N ALA A 122 6.71 3.09 4.74
CA ALA A 122 5.35 3.28 4.24
C ALA A 122 4.71 1.98 3.74
N TRP A 123 5.40 1.21 2.88
CA TRP A 123 4.82 -0.03 2.37
C TRP A 123 4.87 -1.16 3.40
N LEU A 124 5.86 -1.18 4.29
CA LEU A 124 5.96 -2.16 5.37
C LEU A 124 4.77 -2.03 6.32
N GLU A 125 4.45 -0.81 6.74
CA GLU A 125 3.27 -0.54 7.56
C GLU A 125 1.97 -0.90 6.81
N GLY A 126 1.89 -0.63 5.51
CA GLY A 126 0.78 -1.08 4.67
C GLY A 126 0.61 -2.61 4.63
N LEU A 127 1.72 -3.34 4.52
CA LEU A 127 1.76 -4.82 4.51
C LEU A 127 1.37 -5.41 5.86
N VAL A 128 1.91 -4.88 6.96
CA VAL A 128 1.55 -5.29 8.32
C VAL A 128 0.06 -5.06 8.57
N ASN A 129 -0.47 -3.88 8.20
CA ASN A 129 -1.90 -3.59 8.29
C ASN A 129 -2.73 -4.57 7.45
N ALA A 130 -2.26 -4.97 6.27
CA ALA A 130 -2.93 -5.95 5.45
C ALA A 130 -3.03 -7.31 6.16
N LEU A 131 -1.92 -7.83 6.70
CA LEU A 131 -1.86 -9.09 7.43
C LEU A 131 -2.74 -9.08 8.69
N VAL A 132 -2.64 -8.03 9.51
CA VAL A 132 -3.37 -7.94 10.78
C VAL A 132 -4.87 -7.76 10.56
N HIS A 133 -5.27 -6.99 9.55
CA HIS A 133 -6.68 -6.62 9.33
C HIS A 133 -7.40 -7.40 8.22
N ARG A 134 -6.73 -8.37 7.57
CA ARG A 134 -7.36 -9.24 6.58
C ARG A 134 -8.60 -9.92 7.13
N SER A 135 -9.65 -10.03 6.32
CA SER A 135 -10.78 -10.90 6.63
C SER A 135 -10.43 -12.36 6.32
N TYR A 136 -9.86 -13.08 7.28
CA TYR A 136 -9.46 -14.49 7.11
C TYR A 136 -10.63 -15.46 6.91
N SER A 137 -11.87 -15.02 7.15
CA SER A 137 -13.10 -15.76 6.82
C SER A 137 -13.44 -15.73 5.32
N MET A 138 -12.89 -14.80 4.55
CA MET A 138 -13.15 -14.71 3.11
C MET A 138 -12.18 -15.63 2.35
N GLY A 139 -12.75 -16.66 1.72
CA GLY A 139 -12.05 -17.52 0.77
C GLY A 139 -12.02 -16.92 -0.64
N GLY A 140 -11.15 -17.45 -1.50
CA GLY A 140 -11.08 -17.07 -2.91
C GLY A 140 -10.19 -15.86 -3.23
N ASP A 141 -9.77 -15.08 -2.22
CA ASP A 141 -8.87 -13.94 -2.42
C ASP A 141 -7.77 -13.85 -1.34
N HIS A 142 -6.65 -13.25 -1.69
CA HIS A 142 -5.41 -13.18 -0.91
C HIS A 142 -4.91 -11.73 -0.82
N ILE A 143 -3.99 -11.45 0.10
CA ILE A 143 -3.33 -10.14 0.09
C ILE A 143 -2.47 -10.07 -1.16
N ARG A 144 -2.61 -9.00 -1.94
CA ARG A 144 -1.87 -8.80 -3.17
C ARG A 144 -1.04 -7.54 -3.08
N VAL A 145 0.26 -7.67 -3.32
CA VAL A 145 1.19 -6.56 -3.43
C VAL A 145 1.62 -6.46 -4.89
N GLU A 146 1.27 -5.36 -5.55
CA GLU A 146 1.60 -5.14 -6.96
C GLU A 146 2.58 -3.97 -7.06
N ILE A 147 3.77 -4.25 -7.58
CA ILE A 147 4.86 -3.31 -7.72
C ILE A 147 4.94 -2.90 -9.18
N PHE A 148 4.80 -1.61 -9.43
CA PHE A 148 4.92 -0.98 -10.75
C PHE A 148 6.15 -0.07 -10.77
N PRO A 149 6.60 0.41 -11.94
CA PRO A 149 7.69 1.37 -12.03
C PRO A 149 7.43 2.67 -11.24
N ASN A 150 6.16 3.00 -11.01
CA ASN A 150 5.76 4.28 -10.43
C ASN A 150 5.01 4.21 -9.10
N ARG A 151 4.67 3.03 -8.60
CA ARG A 151 3.87 2.87 -7.38
C ARG A 151 3.92 1.44 -6.85
N ILE A 152 3.49 1.28 -5.61
CA ILE A 152 3.14 -0.01 -5.03
C ILE A 152 1.66 0.02 -4.62
N GLU A 153 0.94 -1.04 -4.96
CA GLU A 153 -0.45 -1.26 -4.57
C GLU A 153 -0.54 -2.44 -3.60
N ILE A 154 -1.20 -2.28 -2.46
CA ILE A 154 -1.47 -3.35 -1.50
C ILE A 154 -2.99 -3.52 -1.41
N THR A 155 -3.49 -4.62 -1.96
CA THR A 155 -4.92 -4.99 -1.92
C THR A 155 -5.13 -6.03 -0.82
N ASN A 156 -5.98 -5.71 0.15
CA ASN A 156 -6.30 -6.55 1.29
C ASN A 156 -7.77 -6.97 1.28
N PRO A 157 -8.09 -8.28 1.27
CA PRO A 157 -9.45 -8.77 1.37
C PRO A 157 -10.17 -8.30 2.63
N GLY A 158 -11.28 -7.60 2.43
CA GLY A 158 -12.21 -7.13 3.44
C GLY A 158 -12.58 -5.67 3.24
N ARG A 159 -13.60 -5.21 3.96
CA ARG A 159 -14.01 -3.81 3.93
C ARG A 159 -13.23 -2.98 4.96
N PHE A 160 -13.10 -1.69 4.72
CA PHE A 160 -12.65 -0.78 5.77
C PHE A 160 -13.60 -0.86 6.98
N LEU A 161 -13.03 -0.89 8.19
CA LEU A 161 -13.83 -0.91 9.43
C LEU A 161 -14.25 0.52 9.78
N GLY A 162 -15.55 0.79 9.69
CA GLY A 162 -16.15 2.09 10.02
C GLY A 162 -16.93 2.68 8.85
N LEU A 163 -18.15 3.14 9.13
CA LEU A 163 -19.00 3.83 8.18
C LEU A 163 -18.37 5.20 7.88
N ASN A 164 -18.00 5.46 6.62
CA ASN A 164 -17.56 6.77 6.09
C ASN A 164 -16.15 7.27 6.48
N ARG A 165 -15.08 6.50 6.25
CA ARG A 165 -13.70 6.93 6.61
C ARG A 165 -12.62 6.85 5.52
N ILE A 166 -13.00 6.51 4.29
CA ILE A 166 -12.04 6.46 3.17
C ILE A 166 -11.64 7.88 2.73
N ASP A 167 -12.53 8.84 2.94
CA ASP A 167 -12.31 10.27 2.73
C ASP A 167 -11.31 10.87 3.73
N ASN A 168 -11.19 10.29 4.93
CA ASN A 168 -10.22 10.75 5.93
C ASN A 168 -9.54 9.59 6.69
N PRO A 169 -8.63 8.86 6.01
CA PRO A 169 -8.02 7.65 6.55
C PRO A 169 -7.14 7.93 7.80
N GLU A 170 -6.56 9.13 7.93
CA GLU A 170 -5.73 9.54 9.09
C GLU A 170 -6.53 9.67 10.40
N GLN A 171 -7.87 9.70 10.33
CA GLN A 171 -8.79 9.78 11.47
C GLN A 171 -9.42 8.43 11.84
N ILE A 172 -8.98 7.33 11.22
CA ILE A 172 -9.54 5.99 11.47
C ILE A 172 -9.22 5.53 12.90
N SER A 173 -10.24 4.95 13.56
CA SER A 173 -10.18 4.45 14.93
C SER A 173 -9.42 3.13 15.03
N ARG A 174 -8.85 2.86 16.21
CA ARG A 174 -7.97 1.73 16.57
C ARG A 174 -8.60 0.31 16.53
N ASN A 175 -9.72 0.11 15.85
CA ASN A 175 -10.43 -1.17 15.90
C ASN A 175 -9.77 -2.20 14.98
N ALA A 176 -9.08 -3.18 15.58
CA ALA A 176 -8.54 -4.30 14.85
C ALA A 176 -9.61 -5.33 14.49
N ARG A 177 -9.70 -5.73 13.21
CA ARG A 177 -10.55 -6.86 12.78
C ARG A 177 -10.22 -8.16 13.52
N ASN A 178 -8.94 -8.41 13.76
CA ASN A 178 -8.45 -9.63 14.40
C ASN A 178 -7.69 -9.25 15.68
N PRO A 179 -8.36 -8.93 16.81
CA PRO A 179 -7.70 -8.46 18.02
C PRO A 179 -6.63 -9.42 18.56
N ARG A 180 -6.85 -10.74 18.46
CA ARG A 180 -5.87 -11.75 18.88
C ARG A 180 -4.62 -11.74 18.01
N ILE A 181 -4.78 -11.56 16.69
CA ILE A 181 -3.64 -11.45 15.77
C ILE A 181 -2.88 -10.15 16.03
N ALA A 182 -3.60 -9.03 16.13
CA ALA A 182 -2.99 -7.72 16.42
C ALA A 182 -2.15 -7.75 17.70
N ARG A 183 -2.70 -8.31 18.79
CA ARG A 183 -2.01 -8.41 20.07
C ARG A 183 -0.75 -9.25 20.00
N VAL A 184 -0.79 -10.41 19.35
CA VAL A 184 0.39 -11.27 19.20
C VAL A 184 1.42 -10.61 18.28
N CYS A 185 1.00 -9.96 17.20
CA CYS A 185 1.92 -9.19 16.36
C CYS A 185 2.59 -8.05 17.15
N ALA A 186 1.88 -7.42 18.10
CA ALA A 186 2.47 -6.44 18.98
C ALA A 186 3.47 -7.06 19.97
N ASP A 187 3.15 -8.21 20.57
CA ASP A 187 4.10 -8.95 21.42
C ASP A 187 5.38 -9.29 20.64
N LEU A 188 5.25 -9.73 19.39
CA LEU A 188 6.36 -10.07 18.49
C LEU A 188 7.13 -8.85 17.95
N GLY A 189 6.72 -7.62 18.28
CA GLY A 189 7.35 -6.39 17.79
C GLY A 189 7.09 -6.08 16.31
N ILE A 190 6.13 -6.77 15.67
CA ILE A 190 5.76 -6.58 14.26
C ILE A 190 4.97 -5.27 14.07
N THR A 191 4.16 -4.89 15.05
CA THR A 191 3.33 -3.69 15.01
C THR A 191 3.22 -3.06 16.39
N GLN A 192 2.72 -1.82 16.47
CA GLN A 192 2.43 -1.14 17.73
C GLN A 192 0.92 -0.89 17.85
N GLU A 193 0.33 -1.16 19.01
CA GLU A 193 -1.10 -0.90 19.29
C GLU A 193 -1.42 0.59 19.55
N LEU A 194 -0.62 1.50 18.98
CA LEU A 194 -0.79 2.94 19.15
C LEU A 194 -1.78 3.55 18.15
N GLY A 195 -2.25 2.79 17.15
CA GLY A 195 -3.22 3.30 16.17
C GLY A 195 -2.65 4.39 15.26
N GLU A 196 -1.33 4.48 15.19
CA GLU A 196 -0.60 5.49 14.41
C GLU A 196 -0.18 4.98 13.03
N GLY A 197 -0.41 3.69 12.74
CA GLY A 197 0.06 3.04 11.51
C GLY A 197 -0.26 3.82 10.24
N ILE A 198 -1.53 4.17 10.02
CA ILE A 198 -1.93 4.96 8.86
C ILE A 198 -1.23 6.33 8.85
N ARG A 199 -1.18 7.04 9.99
CA ARG A 199 -0.51 8.34 10.08
C ARG A 199 0.97 8.26 9.76
N ARG A 200 1.64 7.17 10.17
CA ARG A 200 3.04 6.90 9.84
C ARG A 200 3.24 6.72 8.34
N ILE A 201 2.34 6.02 7.64
CA ILE A 201 2.39 5.92 6.17
C ILE A 201 2.31 7.32 5.53
N PHE A 202 1.36 8.15 5.96
CA PHE A 202 1.21 9.52 5.45
C PHE A 202 2.46 10.38 5.75
N GLN A 203 2.94 10.36 6.99
CA GLN A 203 4.12 11.09 7.40
C GLN A 203 5.37 10.68 6.61
N GLU A 204 5.57 9.38 6.39
CA GLU A 204 6.73 8.85 5.68
C GLU A 204 6.73 9.27 4.21
N MET A 205 5.56 9.19 3.54
CA MET A 205 5.40 9.66 2.17
C MET A 205 5.69 11.17 2.06
N ARG A 206 5.11 11.98 2.96
CA ARG A 206 5.30 13.44 2.99
C ARG A 206 6.76 13.82 3.26
N THR A 207 7.41 13.17 4.22
CA THR A 207 8.81 13.42 4.58
C THR A 207 9.75 13.03 3.44
N SER A 208 9.39 12.01 2.67
CA SER A 208 10.08 11.63 1.43
C SER A 208 9.77 12.56 0.23
N GLY A 209 8.98 13.63 0.43
CA GLY A 209 8.55 14.53 -0.64
C GLY A 209 7.63 13.90 -1.66
N LEU A 210 7.02 12.75 -1.33
CA LEU A 210 6.07 12.04 -2.17
C LEU A 210 4.64 12.44 -1.84
N VAL A 211 3.73 12.15 -2.77
CA VAL A 211 2.31 12.38 -2.54
C VAL A 211 1.74 11.51 -1.44
N ASP A 212 0.67 12.00 -0.82
CA ASP A 212 -0.10 11.25 0.15
C ASP A 212 -0.56 9.89 -0.39
N PRO A 213 -0.56 8.85 0.46
CA PRO A 213 -1.08 7.53 0.11
C PRO A 213 -2.57 7.61 -0.21
N VAL A 214 -3.01 6.79 -1.16
CA VAL A 214 -4.42 6.72 -1.58
C VAL A 214 -5.03 5.42 -1.07
N TYR A 215 -6.11 5.53 -0.30
CA TYR A 215 -6.93 4.40 0.11
C TYR A 215 -8.23 4.36 -0.69
N GLU A 216 -8.61 3.18 -1.17
CA GLU A 216 -9.83 2.97 -1.94
C GLU A 216 -10.52 1.67 -1.48
N GLN A 217 -11.85 1.66 -1.48
CA GLN A 217 -12.62 0.42 -1.39
C GLN A 217 -12.89 -0.07 -2.81
N VAL A 218 -12.27 -1.18 -3.20
CA VAL A 218 -12.43 -1.80 -4.51
C VAL A 218 -13.11 -3.15 -4.31
N ASN A 219 -14.36 -3.27 -4.73
CA ASN A 219 -15.21 -4.44 -4.44
C ASN A 219 -15.24 -4.71 -2.92
N GLU A 220 -14.93 -5.93 -2.50
CA GLU A 220 -14.85 -6.35 -1.10
C GLU A 220 -13.44 -6.26 -0.52
N SER A 221 -12.56 -5.46 -1.12
CA SER A 221 -11.17 -5.31 -0.70
C SER A 221 -10.80 -3.85 -0.47
N VAL A 222 -9.90 -3.62 0.47
CA VAL A 222 -9.24 -2.33 0.69
C VAL A 222 -7.97 -2.29 -0.14
N LYS A 223 -7.78 -1.25 -0.94
CA LYS A 223 -6.55 -1.02 -1.70
C LYS A 223 -5.83 0.22 -1.18
N LEU A 224 -4.56 0.06 -0.84
CA LEU A 224 -3.62 1.14 -0.56
C LEU A 224 -2.70 1.33 -1.77
N THR A 225 -2.59 2.54 -2.28
CA THR A 225 -1.66 2.89 -3.36
C THR A 225 -0.65 3.92 -2.86
N LEU A 226 0.64 3.61 -2.98
CA LEU A 226 1.74 4.52 -2.66
C LEU A 226 2.45 4.91 -3.97
N HIS A 227 2.27 6.15 -4.41
CA HIS A 227 2.88 6.63 -5.65
C HIS A 227 4.28 7.21 -5.41
N ALA A 228 5.21 6.88 -6.30
CA ALA A 228 6.57 7.44 -6.33
C ALA A 228 6.64 8.84 -6.97
N SER A 229 5.51 9.50 -7.19
CA SER A 229 5.46 10.85 -7.72
C SER A 229 5.70 11.88 -6.61
N ASN A 230 6.52 12.89 -6.90
CA ASN A 230 6.76 13.99 -5.98
C ASN A 230 5.45 14.74 -5.67
N ALA A 231 5.33 15.16 -4.41
CA ALA A 231 4.32 16.12 -4.01
C ALA A 231 4.63 17.48 -4.62
N ILE A 232 3.57 18.21 -4.99
CA ILE A 232 3.72 19.63 -5.31
C ILE A 232 3.84 20.38 -3.97
N PRO A 233 4.82 21.28 -3.82
CA PRO A 233 4.97 22.09 -2.63
C PRO A 233 3.65 22.73 -2.17
N ALA A 234 3.39 22.68 -0.86
CA ALA A 234 2.11 23.08 -0.29
C ALA A 234 1.82 24.58 -0.48
N ASP A 235 2.86 25.41 -0.54
CA ASP A 235 2.78 26.84 -0.88
C ASP A 235 2.26 27.09 -2.31
N LEU A 236 2.62 26.26 -3.28
CA LEU A 236 2.14 26.40 -4.66
C LEU A 236 0.68 25.93 -4.85
N THR A 237 0.18 25.10 -3.92
CA THR A 237 -1.16 24.49 -4.00
C THR A 237 -2.17 25.07 -3.01
N ARG A 238 -1.73 25.80 -1.98
CA ARG A 238 -2.57 26.33 -0.90
C ARG A 238 -3.76 27.16 -1.40
N ASP A 239 -3.54 27.96 -2.44
CA ASP A 239 -4.54 28.88 -2.98
C ASP A 239 -5.29 28.31 -4.20
N LEU A 240 -5.09 27.02 -4.52
CA LEU A 240 -5.77 26.38 -5.63
C LEU A 240 -7.16 25.91 -5.23
N GLY A 241 -8.14 26.21 -6.09
CA GLY A 241 -9.48 25.66 -5.95
C GLY A 241 -9.51 24.14 -6.20
N ARG A 242 -10.52 23.46 -5.64
CA ARG A 242 -10.71 22.00 -5.73
C ARG A 242 -10.58 21.45 -7.17
N ALA A 243 -11.11 22.16 -8.16
CA ALA A 243 -11.03 21.75 -9.56
C ALA A 243 -9.60 21.73 -10.11
N ALA A 244 -8.76 22.69 -9.72
CA ALA A 244 -7.35 22.72 -10.12
C ALA A 244 -6.55 21.59 -9.46
N LEU A 245 -6.85 21.28 -8.19
CA LEU A 245 -6.25 20.16 -7.47
C LEU A 245 -6.61 18.81 -8.10
N GLU A 246 -7.86 18.60 -8.53
CA GLU A 246 -8.26 17.38 -9.25
C GLU A 246 -7.57 17.25 -10.61
N ILE A 247 -7.38 18.35 -11.35
CA ILE A 247 -6.61 18.34 -12.60
C ILE A 247 -5.16 17.93 -12.36
N LEU A 248 -4.51 18.49 -11.34
CA LEU A 248 -3.15 18.11 -10.96
C LEU A 248 -3.09 16.63 -10.56
N LYS A 249 -4.07 16.13 -9.81
CA LYS A 249 -4.18 14.71 -9.42
C LYS A 249 -4.28 13.80 -10.64
N VAL A 250 -5.14 14.14 -11.61
CA VAL A 250 -5.32 13.38 -12.86
C VAL A 250 -4.03 13.35 -13.69
N LEU A 251 -3.40 14.51 -13.91
CA LEU A 251 -2.12 14.60 -14.62
C LEU A 251 -1.03 13.77 -13.92
N ARG A 252 -1.02 13.80 -12.59
CA ARG A 252 -0.07 13.03 -11.77
C ARG A 252 -0.27 11.54 -11.88
N GLN A 253 -1.50 11.07 -11.72
CA GLN A 253 -1.83 9.64 -11.74
C GLN A 253 -1.59 9.03 -13.12
N SER A 254 -1.81 9.83 -14.17
CA SER A 254 -1.64 9.36 -15.55
C SER A 254 -0.17 9.21 -15.93
N GLN A 255 0.74 9.98 -15.32
CA GLN A 255 2.19 9.99 -15.61
C GLN A 255 2.57 10.05 -17.10
N LYS A 256 1.65 10.57 -17.92
CA LYS A 256 1.80 10.75 -19.35
C LYS A 256 1.27 12.12 -19.73
N GLN A 257 1.69 12.61 -20.90
CA GLN A 257 1.10 13.81 -21.47
C GLN A 257 -0.37 13.53 -21.82
N LEU A 258 -1.27 14.37 -21.34
CA LEU A 258 -2.70 14.26 -21.62
C LEU A 258 -3.18 15.42 -22.48
N GLY A 259 -4.02 15.12 -23.45
CA GLY A 259 -4.80 16.13 -24.17
C GLY A 259 -5.81 16.79 -23.25
N THR A 260 -6.19 18.04 -23.57
CA THR A 260 -7.22 18.76 -22.81
C THR A 260 -8.56 17.99 -22.75
N GLY A 261 -8.91 17.27 -23.83
CA GLY A 261 -10.12 16.44 -23.89
C GLY A 261 -10.08 15.27 -22.91
N GLU A 262 -8.97 14.53 -22.86
CA GLU A 262 -8.79 13.42 -21.92
C GLU A 262 -8.88 13.89 -20.47
N ILE A 263 -8.26 15.03 -20.14
CA ILE A 263 -8.37 15.62 -18.79
C ILE A 263 -9.83 15.97 -18.48
N THR A 264 -10.54 16.57 -19.43
CA THR A 264 -11.95 16.96 -19.29
C THR A 264 -12.84 15.76 -18.94
N GLU A 265 -12.63 14.63 -19.60
CA GLU A 265 -13.33 13.37 -19.33
C GLU A 265 -12.99 12.84 -17.93
N LEU A 266 -11.70 12.77 -17.60
CA LEU A 266 -11.22 12.21 -16.32
C LEU A 266 -11.68 13.02 -15.10
N VAL A 267 -11.73 14.35 -15.18
CA VAL A 267 -12.22 15.19 -14.07
C VAL A 267 -13.73 15.45 -14.11
N SER A 268 -14.42 15.04 -15.18
CA SER A 268 -15.87 15.28 -15.37
C SER A 268 -16.27 16.75 -15.22
N LEU A 269 -15.47 17.68 -15.78
CA LEU A 269 -15.73 19.12 -15.78
C LEU A 269 -15.91 19.66 -17.20
N ALA A 270 -16.52 20.83 -17.37
CA ALA A 270 -16.64 21.46 -18.69
C ALA A 270 -15.26 21.91 -19.22
N ARG A 271 -15.01 21.69 -20.52
CA ARG A 271 -13.72 22.02 -21.18
C ARG A 271 -13.24 23.47 -20.96
N PRO A 272 -14.09 24.51 -20.99
CA PRO A 272 -13.66 25.88 -20.69
C PRO A 272 -13.12 26.05 -19.26
N THR A 273 -13.75 25.37 -18.29
CA THR A 273 -13.32 25.37 -16.88
C THR A 273 -11.96 24.69 -16.72
N VAL A 274 -11.77 23.55 -17.38
CA VAL A 274 -10.50 22.80 -17.37
C VAL A 274 -9.39 23.65 -17.99
N LEU A 275 -9.62 24.28 -19.15
CA LEU A 275 -8.64 25.16 -19.79
C LEU A 275 -8.27 26.37 -18.93
N ARG A 276 -9.25 26.97 -18.23
CA ARG A 276 -8.98 28.07 -17.30
C ARG A 276 -8.01 27.64 -16.20
N HIS A 277 -8.27 26.49 -15.56
CA HIS A 277 -7.41 25.98 -14.49
C HIS A 277 -6.05 25.49 -15.03
N LEU A 278 -5.97 24.85 -16.19
CA LEU A 278 -4.70 24.47 -16.80
C LEU A 278 -3.80 25.69 -17.09
N LYS A 279 -4.38 26.79 -17.56
CA LYS A 279 -3.64 28.05 -17.74
C LYS A 279 -3.15 28.64 -16.42
N GLU A 280 -4.00 28.63 -15.39
CA GLU A 280 -3.61 29.05 -14.04
C GLU A 280 -2.44 28.20 -13.51
N LEU A 281 -2.56 26.88 -13.58
CA LEU A 281 -1.53 25.94 -13.15
C LEU A 281 -0.23 26.14 -13.93
N HIS A 282 -0.32 26.41 -15.23
CA HIS A 282 0.85 26.67 -16.07
C HIS A 282 1.57 27.97 -15.68
N SER A 283 0.81 29.03 -15.39
CA SER A 283 1.38 30.30 -14.93
C SER A 283 2.10 30.19 -13.57
N ARG A 284 1.73 29.17 -12.78
CA ARG A 284 2.34 28.86 -11.48
C ARG A 284 3.51 27.87 -11.58
N GLY A 285 3.89 27.42 -12.79
CA GLY A 285 4.94 26.40 -12.96
C GLY A 285 4.57 25.04 -12.37
N LEU A 286 3.29 24.65 -12.47
CA LEU A 286 2.82 23.35 -11.97
C LEU A 286 2.53 22.35 -13.10
N VAL A 287 2.32 22.86 -14.31
CA VAL A 287 2.08 22.05 -15.50
C VAL A 287 2.81 22.65 -16.70
N VAL A 288 3.34 21.79 -17.55
CA VAL A 288 3.98 22.16 -18.80
C VAL A 288 2.97 21.99 -19.93
N TRP A 289 2.84 23.03 -20.76
CA TRP A 289 2.01 23.00 -21.96
C TRP A 289 2.86 22.64 -23.18
N HIS A 290 2.75 21.41 -23.65
CA HIS A 290 3.46 20.91 -24.83
C HIS A 290 2.63 21.23 -26.08
N LYS A 291 3.14 22.13 -26.94
CA LYS A 291 2.48 22.56 -28.18
C LYS A 291 3.50 22.91 -29.24
N GLN A 292 3.17 22.66 -30.51
CA GLN A 292 3.98 23.12 -31.66
C GLN A 292 3.55 24.51 -32.14
N SER A 293 2.31 24.92 -31.87
CA SER A 293 1.77 26.24 -32.19
C SER A 293 0.68 26.66 -31.20
N PRO A 294 0.31 27.95 -31.12
CA PRO A 294 -0.73 28.43 -30.20
C PRO A 294 -2.10 27.75 -30.35
N ASN A 295 -2.42 27.25 -31.54
CA ASN A 295 -3.68 26.58 -31.87
C ASN A 295 -3.49 25.08 -32.18
N ASP A 296 -2.42 24.48 -31.66
CA ASP A 296 -2.12 23.07 -31.92
C ASP A 296 -3.24 22.15 -31.37
N PRO A 297 -3.97 21.43 -32.24
CA PRO A 297 -5.05 20.53 -31.82
C PRO A 297 -4.52 19.30 -31.07
N ARG A 298 -3.22 19.01 -31.16
CA ARG A 298 -2.53 17.93 -30.45
C ARG A 298 -1.81 18.41 -29.20
N ALA A 299 -2.07 19.64 -28.75
CA ALA A 299 -1.44 20.16 -27.56
C ALA A 299 -1.79 19.33 -26.32
N THR A 300 -0.77 18.97 -25.56
CA THR A 300 -0.87 18.14 -24.37
C THR A 300 -0.33 18.86 -23.14
N TRP A 301 -0.69 18.35 -21.97
CA TRP A 301 -0.28 18.86 -20.67
C TRP A 301 0.40 17.74 -19.90
N SER A 302 1.46 18.08 -19.18
CA SER A 302 2.06 17.22 -18.16
C SER A 302 2.28 18.01 -16.88
N LEU A 303 2.55 17.34 -15.77
CA LEU A 303 3.20 18.00 -14.64
C LEU A 303 4.60 18.48 -15.05
N GLU A 304 5.07 19.51 -14.37
CA GLU A 304 6.48 19.93 -14.38
C GLU A 304 7.37 18.91 -13.66
#